data_AF-A0A7S2TYZ0-F1
#
_entry.id   AF-A0A7S2TYZ0-F1
#
_cell.length_a   1.000
_cell.length_b   1.000
_cell.length_c   1.000
_cell.angle_alpha   90.00
_cell.angle_beta   90.00
_cell.angle_gamma   90.00
#
_symmetry.space_group_name_H-M   'P 1'
#
loop_
_entity.id
_entity.type
_entity.pdbx_description
1 polymer ?
#
loop_
_entity_poly.entity_id
_entity_poly.type
_entity_poly.pdbx_seq_one_letter_code
_entity_poly.pdbx_strand_id
1 'polypeptide(L)'
;KSEIRSPGLMPALALVALQVAVVKGMWGDEWREMDNPFSHCSIVWPALTTVLYLGMIFAGQKFMEKRAALDETCKPFMLVYNLYQTVFNSWWIAMVVMEVYDLGYPLFQLPLNLKPEQFNLGFLIWLHYQNKYLEMLDTVFMVLRKKTRQVSF
;
A
#
# COMPACT_ATOMS: atom_id res chain seq x y z
N LYS A 1 -19.19 -31.45 12.35
CA LYS A 1 -17.86 -30.81 12.16
C LYS A 1 -17.84 -30.32 10.71
N SER A 2 -18.16 -29.05 10.47
CA SER A 2 -18.11 -28.48 9.12
C SER A 2 -16.66 -28.18 8.78
N GLU A 3 -16.10 -28.88 7.79
CA GLU A 3 -14.79 -28.58 7.21
C GLU A 3 -14.84 -27.18 6.59
N ILE A 4 -14.28 -26.20 7.29
CA ILE A 4 -14.03 -24.87 6.73
C ILE A 4 -12.83 -25.06 5.79
N ARG A 5 -13.13 -25.27 4.51
CA ARG A 5 -12.14 -25.33 3.43
C ARG A 5 -11.37 -24.00 3.44
N SER A 6 -10.10 -24.03 3.83
CA SER A 6 -9.24 -22.86 3.83
C SER A 6 -9.31 -22.22 2.44
N PRO A 7 -9.62 -20.90 2.32
CA PRO A 7 -9.54 -20.25 1.02
C PRO A 7 -8.11 -20.42 0.49
N GLY A 8 -7.97 -21.03 -0.69
CA GLY A 8 -6.67 -21.24 -1.30
C GLY A 8 -5.96 -19.91 -1.55
N LEU A 9 -4.64 -19.94 -1.80
CA LEU A 9 -3.85 -18.73 -2.07
C LEU A 9 -4.25 -17.97 -3.35
N MET A 10 -5.03 -18.59 -4.24
CA MET A 10 -5.38 -18.05 -5.56
C MET A 10 -6.04 -16.66 -5.54
N PRO A 11 -7.03 -16.34 -4.68
CA PRO A 11 -7.63 -15.01 -4.63
C PRO A 11 -6.65 -13.95 -4.11
N ALA A 12 -5.76 -14.31 -3.19
CA ALA A 12 -4.74 -13.40 -2.68
C ALA A 12 -3.68 -13.10 -3.75
N LEU A 13 -3.24 -14.14 -4.48
CA LEU A 13 -2.34 -13.98 -5.62
C LEU A 13 -2.98 -13.18 -6.76
N ALA A 14 -4.28 -13.35 -7.01
CA ALA A 14 -5.01 -12.56 -8.00
C ALA A 14 -5.08 -11.08 -7.64
N LEU A 15 -5.26 -10.75 -6.34
CA LEU A 15 -5.20 -9.36 -5.86
C LEU A 15 -3.82 -8.74 -6.06
N VAL A 16 -2.75 -9.46 -5.75
CA VAL A 16 -1.38 -8.99 -6.00
C VAL A 16 -1.08 -8.88 -7.48
N ALA A 17 -1.50 -9.85 -8.30
CA ALA A 17 -1.32 -9.80 -9.75
C ALA A 17 -2.08 -8.63 -10.38
N LEU A 18 -3.32 -8.37 -9.94
CA LEU A 18 -4.11 -7.20 -10.32
C LEU A 18 -3.38 -5.93 -9.95
N GLN A 19 -2.82 -5.86 -8.74
CA GLN A 19 -2.10 -4.68 -8.30
C GLN A 19 -0.78 -4.47 -9.04
N VAL A 20 0.01 -5.53 -9.29
CA VAL A 20 1.22 -5.47 -10.11
C VAL A 20 0.87 -5.07 -11.54
N ALA A 21 -0.25 -5.55 -12.08
CA ALA A 21 -0.76 -5.14 -13.38
C ALA A 21 -1.22 -3.69 -13.39
N VAL A 22 -1.84 -3.20 -12.31
CA VAL A 22 -2.20 -1.78 -12.13
C VAL A 22 -0.93 -0.93 -12.05
N VAL A 23 0.06 -1.31 -11.24
CA VAL A 23 1.34 -0.59 -11.15
C VAL A 23 2.09 -0.63 -12.48
N LYS A 24 2.10 -1.77 -13.21
CA LYS A 24 2.68 -1.87 -14.56
C LYS A 24 1.88 -1.14 -15.62
N GLY A 25 0.56 -1.04 -15.48
CA GLY A 25 -0.30 -0.25 -16.35
C GLY A 25 -0.11 1.24 -16.12
N MET A 26 0.08 1.64 -14.85
CA MET A 26 0.50 2.97 -14.44
C MET A 26 1.96 3.26 -14.82
N TRP A 27 2.79 2.23 -14.99
CA TRP A 27 4.13 2.34 -15.58
C TRP A 27 4.07 2.66 -17.10
N GLY A 28 2.88 2.65 -17.72
CA GLY A 28 2.70 2.99 -19.13
C GLY A 28 3.24 4.37 -19.51
N ASP A 29 3.44 4.58 -20.81
CA ASP A 29 4.13 5.75 -21.40
C ASP A 29 3.57 7.11 -20.94
N GLU A 30 2.33 7.16 -20.45
CA GLU A 30 1.68 8.35 -19.89
C GLU A 30 2.47 9.04 -18.75
N TRP A 31 3.18 8.30 -17.89
CA TRP A 31 3.93 8.93 -16.78
C TRP A 31 5.30 9.45 -17.21
N ARG A 32 5.89 8.94 -18.30
CA ARG A 32 7.14 9.50 -18.85
C ARG A 32 6.91 10.85 -19.53
N GLU A 33 5.67 11.13 -19.91
CA GLU A 33 5.26 12.39 -20.55
C GLU A 33 4.82 13.46 -19.55
N MET A 34 4.81 13.16 -18.24
CA MET A 34 4.45 14.15 -17.20
C MET A 34 5.64 15.04 -16.85
N ASP A 35 5.43 16.36 -16.82
CA ASP A 35 6.45 17.32 -16.38
C ASP A 35 6.63 17.35 -14.86
N ASN A 36 5.60 16.97 -14.09
CA ASN A 36 5.61 16.97 -12.62
C ASN A 36 4.78 15.80 -12.06
N PRO A 37 5.37 14.88 -11.28
CA PRO A 37 4.67 13.70 -10.76
C PRO A 37 3.61 14.04 -9.69
N PHE A 38 3.60 15.28 -9.19
CA PHE A 38 2.65 15.78 -8.19
C PHE A 38 1.52 16.64 -8.79
N SER A 39 1.49 16.83 -10.12
CA SER A 39 0.49 17.68 -10.80
C SER A 39 -0.97 17.29 -10.51
N HIS A 40 -1.20 16.01 -10.24
CA HIS A 40 -2.52 15.45 -9.92
C HIS A 40 -2.73 15.16 -8.42
N CYS A 41 -1.82 15.61 -7.55
CA CYS A 41 -1.98 15.43 -6.10
C CYS A 41 -3.05 16.40 -5.54
N SER A 42 -4.27 15.90 -5.38
CA SER A 42 -5.33 16.60 -4.65
C SER A 42 -5.37 16.17 -3.20
N ILE A 43 -5.47 17.12 -2.26
CA ILE A 43 -5.64 16.85 -0.83
C ILE A 43 -7.00 16.21 -0.49
N VAL A 44 -7.98 16.32 -1.41
CA VAL A 44 -9.33 15.80 -1.21
C VAL A 44 -9.32 14.27 -1.15
N TRP A 45 -8.57 13.60 -2.03
CA TRP A 45 -8.54 12.14 -2.09
C TRP A 45 -7.93 11.50 -0.83
N PRO A 46 -6.77 11.96 -0.32
CA PRO A 46 -6.23 11.49 0.94
C PRO A 46 -7.17 11.73 2.13
N ALA A 47 -7.77 12.92 2.22
CA ALA A 47 -8.68 13.26 3.31
C ALA A 47 -9.93 12.37 3.29
N LEU A 48 -10.55 12.21 2.12
CA LEU A 48 -11.70 11.34 1.92
C LEU A 48 -11.37 9.89 2.24
N THR A 49 -10.24 9.38 1.74
CA THR A 49 -9.81 8.01 2.00
C THR A 49 -9.58 7.76 3.49
N THR A 50 -8.99 8.74 4.20
CA THR A 50 -8.78 8.67 5.65
C THR A 50 -10.10 8.59 6.41
N VAL A 51 -11.07 9.45 6.07
CA VAL A 51 -12.40 9.44 6.71
C VAL A 51 -13.13 8.13 6.44
N LEU A 52 -13.15 7.68 5.18
CA LEU A 52 -13.79 6.42 4.80
C LEU A 52 -13.16 5.22 5.50
N TYR A 53 -11.83 5.20 5.59
CA TYR A 53 -11.10 4.15 6.28
C TYR A 53 -11.43 4.11 7.77
N LEU A 54 -11.40 5.24 8.46
CA LEU A 54 -11.78 5.29 9.88
C LEU A 54 -13.21 4.80 10.07
N GLY A 55 -14.14 5.26 9.22
CA GLY A 55 -15.51 4.78 9.19
C GLY A 55 -15.60 3.25 8.99
N MET A 56 -14.81 2.69 8.08
CA MET A 56 -14.72 1.26 7.83
C MET A 56 -14.20 0.50 9.06
N ILE A 57 -13.19 1.01 9.77
CA ILE A 57 -12.66 0.38 10.98
C ILE A 57 -13.73 0.35 12.09
N PHE A 58 -14.39 1.47 12.37
CA PHE A 58 -15.45 1.51 13.39
C PHE A 58 -16.65 0.64 13.03
N ALA A 59 -17.10 0.70 11.77
CA ALA A 59 -18.19 -0.13 11.28
C ALA A 59 -17.81 -1.62 11.30
N GLY A 60 -16.59 -1.95 10.90
CA GLY A 60 -16.03 -3.30 10.90
C GLY A 60 -15.95 -3.89 12.32
N GLN A 61 -15.51 -3.10 13.31
CA GLN A 61 -15.49 -3.53 14.71
C GLN A 61 -16.90 -3.90 15.18
N LYS A 62 -17.88 -3.00 15.00
CA LYS A 62 -19.28 -3.22 15.37
C LYS A 62 -19.91 -4.41 14.65
N PHE A 63 -19.60 -4.58 13.37
CA PHE A 63 -20.06 -5.72 12.56
C PHE A 63 -19.48 -7.05 13.06
N MET A 64 -18.21 -7.03 13.46
CA MET A 64 -17.50 -8.21 13.95
C MET A 64 -17.90 -8.59 15.37
N GLU A 65 -18.42 -7.68 16.22
CA GLU A 65 -18.87 -7.99 17.60
C GLU A 65 -19.71 -9.27 17.68
N LYS A 66 -20.71 -9.40 16.79
CA LYS A 66 -21.66 -10.53 16.76
C LYS A 66 -21.18 -11.74 15.93
N ARG A 67 -19.96 -11.73 15.40
CA ARG A 67 -19.42 -12.77 14.50
C ARG A 67 -18.22 -13.49 15.10
N ALA A 68 -17.93 -14.70 14.64
CA ALA A 68 -16.67 -15.37 14.96
C ALA A 68 -15.49 -14.66 14.28
N ALA A 69 -14.29 -14.74 14.87
CA ALA A 69 -13.08 -14.19 14.28
C ALA A 69 -12.74 -14.91 12.97
N LEU A 70 -12.34 -14.17 11.94
CA LEU A 70 -12.00 -14.71 10.62
C LEU A 70 -10.50 -15.06 10.50
N ASP A 71 -9.90 -15.59 11.56
CA ASP A 71 -8.44 -15.82 11.65
C ASP A 71 -7.90 -16.71 10.53
N GLU A 72 -8.52 -17.88 10.32
CA GLU A 72 -8.07 -18.84 9.30
C GLU A 72 -8.27 -18.33 7.87
N THR A 73 -9.32 -17.54 7.63
CA THR A 73 -9.58 -16.93 6.33
C THR A 73 -8.57 -15.83 6.05
N CYS A 74 -8.18 -15.02 7.04
CA CYS A 74 -7.28 -13.87 6.86
C CYS A 74 -5.81 -14.26 6.70
N LYS A 75 -5.33 -15.33 7.36
CA LYS A 75 -3.91 -15.77 7.31
C LYS A 75 -3.29 -15.83 5.91
N PRO A 76 -3.89 -16.51 4.90
CA PRO A 76 -3.29 -16.57 3.56
C PRO A 76 -3.24 -15.20 2.88
N PHE A 77 -4.25 -14.34 3.07
CA PHE A 77 -4.24 -12.98 2.53
C PHE A 77 -3.15 -12.14 3.19
N MET A 78 -3.02 -12.23 4.51
CA MET A 78 -1.96 -11.54 5.26
C MET A 78 -0.57 -11.99 4.85
N LEU A 79 -0.35 -13.29 4.62
CA LEU A 79 0.94 -13.80 4.16
C LEU A 79 1.33 -13.17 2.81
N VAL A 80 0.41 -13.21 1.85
CA VAL A 80 0.62 -12.65 0.51
C VAL A 80 0.81 -11.14 0.56
N TYR A 81 -0.02 -10.45 1.34
CA TYR A 81 0.07 -9.02 1.56
C TYR A 81 1.41 -8.62 2.19
N ASN A 82 1.86 -9.30 3.26
CA ASN A 82 3.12 -9.02 3.91
C ASN A 82 4.32 -9.29 3.00
N LEU A 83 4.24 -10.36 2.19
CA LEU A 83 5.26 -10.67 1.18
C LEU A 83 5.33 -9.56 0.12
N TYR A 84 4.17 -9.11 -0.39
CA TYR A 84 4.10 -7.98 -1.31
C TYR A 84 4.73 -6.73 -0.68
N GLN A 85 4.36 -6.37 0.55
CA GLN A 85 4.90 -5.19 1.22
C GLN A 85 6.42 -5.30 1.43
N THR A 86 6.91 -6.48 1.76
CA THR A 86 8.36 -6.72 1.92
C THR A 86 9.10 -6.51 0.61
N VAL A 87 8.59 -7.08 -0.49
CA VAL A 87 9.20 -6.96 -1.83
C VAL A 87 9.13 -5.52 -2.32
N PHE A 88 7.97 -4.87 -2.22
CA PHE A 88 7.77 -3.48 -2.65
C PHE A 88 8.70 -2.53 -1.91
N ASN A 89 8.74 -2.59 -0.56
CA ASN A 89 9.58 -1.70 0.23
C ASN A 89 11.07 -1.94 -0.04
N SER A 90 11.49 -3.20 -0.20
CA SER A 90 12.89 -3.53 -0.52
C SER A 90 13.30 -2.99 -1.89
N TRP A 91 12.45 -3.18 -2.90
CA TRP A 91 12.67 -2.65 -4.25
C TRP A 91 12.68 -1.12 -4.24
N TRP A 92 11.74 -0.48 -3.55
CA TRP A 92 11.64 0.97 -3.47
C TRP A 92 12.89 1.60 -2.84
N ILE A 93 13.39 1.04 -1.73
CA ILE A 93 14.63 1.49 -1.09
C ILE A 93 15.81 1.40 -2.06
N ALA A 94 15.96 0.28 -2.77
CA ALA A 94 17.04 0.11 -3.73
C ALA A 94 16.98 1.17 -4.85
N MET A 95 15.78 1.44 -5.39
CA MET A 95 15.59 2.45 -6.43
C MET A 95 15.90 3.87 -5.93
N VAL A 96 15.43 4.24 -4.73
CA VAL A 96 15.72 5.56 -4.15
C VAL A 96 17.22 5.73 -3.90
N VAL A 97 17.89 4.71 -3.36
CA VAL A 97 19.35 4.79 -3.13
C VAL A 97 20.11 4.97 -4.44
N MET A 98 19.73 4.26 -5.50
CA MET A 98 20.33 4.42 -6.83
C MET A 98 20.11 5.84 -7.37
N GLU A 99 18.87 6.34 -7.34
CA GLU A 99 18.58 7.67 -7.89
C GLU A 99 19.24 8.80 -7.09
N VAL A 100 19.29 8.68 -5.76
CA VAL A 100 20.00 9.67 -4.92
C VAL A 100 21.50 9.65 -5.18
N TYR A 101 22.08 8.46 -5.39
CA TYR A 101 23.48 8.32 -5.77
C TYR A 101 23.77 8.95 -7.14
N ASP A 102 22.93 8.71 -8.14
CA ASP A 102 23.07 9.25 -9.50
C ASP A 102 22.92 10.77 -9.53
N LEU A 103 22.06 11.34 -8.67
CA LEU A 103 21.92 12.78 -8.48
C LEU A 103 23.08 13.43 -7.69
N GLY A 104 23.97 12.63 -7.11
CA GLY A 104 25.14 13.11 -6.35
C GLY A 104 24.79 13.77 -5.01
N TYR A 105 23.59 13.54 -4.48
CA TYR A 105 23.18 14.10 -3.18
C TYR A 105 23.54 13.15 -2.02
N PRO A 106 23.79 13.69 -0.81
CA PRO A 106 23.87 12.87 0.38
C PRO A 106 22.51 12.19 0.63
N LEU A 107 22.51 10.91 1.03
CA LEU A 107 21.31 10.08 1.19
C LEU A 107 20.18 10.72 2.04
N PHE A 108 20.55 11.58 3.00
CA PHE A 108 19.62 12.23 3.92
C PHE A 108 19.47 13.73 3.71
N GLN A 109 20.07 14.30 2.65
CA GLN A 109 20.07 15.73 2.39
C GLN A 109 19.69 15.98 0.94
N LEU A 110 18.44 15.72 0.63
CA LEU A 110 17.92 15.95 -0.70
C LEU A 110 17.19 17.28 -0.79
N PRO A 111 17.70 18.25 -1.57
CA PRO A 111 16.92 19.43 -1.89
C PRO A 111 15.78 19.00 -2.80
N LEU A 112 14.55 19.17 -2.33
CA LEU A 112 13.35 18.87 -3.10
C LEU A 112 13.22 19.92 -4.21
N ASN A 113 13.64 19.57 -5.42
CA ASN A 113 13.56 20.44 -6.59
C ASN A 113 12.68 19.74 -7.63
N LEU A 114 11.58 20.38 -8.04
CA LEU A 114 10.68 19.87 -9.09
C LEU A 114 11.30 19.98 -10.50
N LYS A 115 12.61 19.77 -10.62
CA LYS A 115 13.34 19.78 -11.89
C LYS A 115 13.15 18.45 -12.61
N PRO A 116 13.23 18.42 -13.95
CA PRO A 116 13.15 17.19 -14.74
C PRO A 116 14.15 16.11 -14.29
N GLU A 117 15.34 16.52 -13.84
CA GLU A 117 16.39 15.64 -13.31
C GLU A 117 15.94 14.83 -12.08
N GLN A 118 15.05 15.38 -11.24
CA GLN A 118 14.54 14.70 -10.05
C GLN A 118 13.18 14.01 -10.29
N PHE A 119 12.72 13.93 -11.54
CA PHE A 119 11.41 13.35 -11.87
C PHE A 119 11.26 11.91 -11.38
N ASN A 120 12.25 11.06 -11.66
CA ASN A 120 12.24 9.64 -11.25
C ASN A 120 12.08 9.50 -9.73
N LEU A 121 12.79 10.32 -8.98
CA LEU A 121 12.70 10.31 -7.53
C LEU A 121 11.34 10.81 -7.04
N GLY A 122 10.83 11.91 -7.61
CA GLY A 122 9.49 12.41 -7.30
C GLY A 122 8.41 11.35 -7.56
N PHE A 123 8.56 10.58 -8.65
CA PHE A 123 7.71 9.44 -8.96
C PHE A 123 7.84 8.31 -7.94
N LEU A 124 9.06 7.93 -7.54
CA LEU A 124 9.26 6.93 -6.49
C LEU A 124 8.58 7.36 -5.18
N ILE A 125 8.73 8.62 -4.77
CA ILE A 125 8.06 9.18 -3.58
C ILE A 125 6.54 9.07 -3.73
N TRP A 126 6.00 9.45 -4.88
CA TRP A 126 4.58 9.35 -5.17
C TRP A 126 4.07 7.91 -5.14
N LEU A 127 4.83 6.96 -5.70
CA LEU A 127 4.47 5.53 -5.72
C LEU A 127 4.43 4.95 -4.30
N HIS A 128 5.40 5.30 -3.46
CA HIS A 128 5.39 4.89 -2.05
C HIS A 128 4.25 5.55 -1.28
N TYR A 129 3.90 6.79 -1.61
CA TYR A 129 2.71 7.44 -1.06
C TYR A 129 1.43 6.67 -1.40
N GLN A 130 1.26 6.20 -2.64
CA GLN A 130 0.13 5.33 -3.00
C GLN A 130 0.14 4.01 -2.22
N ASN A 131 1.32 3.43 -1.97
CA ASN A 131 1.45 2.21 -1.18
C ASN A 131 0.96 2.36 0.27
N LYS A 132 0.96 3.58 0.84
CA LYS A 132 0.40 3.82 2.19
C LYS A 132 -1.07 3.48 2.32
N TYR A 133 -1.86 3.60 1.26
CA TYR A 133 -3.26 3.18 1.30
C TYR A 133 -3.41 1.67 1.48
N LEU A 134 -2.45 0.88 0.99
CA LEU A 134 -2.44 -0.56 1.17
C LEU A 134 -1.95 -0.95 2.57
N GLU A 135 -1.01 -0.19 3.15
CA GLU A 135 -0.59 -0.38 4.55
C GLU A 135 -1.75 -0.28 5.54
N MET A 136 -2.75 0.52 5.22
CA MET A 136 -3.96 0.66 6.04
C MET A 136 -4.76 -0.66 6.14
N LEU A 137 -4.58 -1.61 5.21
CA LEU A 137 -5.23 -2.93 5.28
C LEU A 137 -4.80 -3.76 6.48
N ASP A 138 -3.63 -3.50 7.07
CA ASP A 138 -3.18 -4.20 8.28
C ASP A 138 -4.19 -4.08 9.41
N THR A 139 -4.74 -2.88 9.61
CA THR A 139 -5.75 -2.64 10.65
C THR A 139 -7.08 -3.27 10.29
N VAL A 140 -7.43 -3.35 9.00
CA VAL A 140 -8.62 -4.07 8.55
C VAL A 140 -8.50 -5.55 8.93
N PHE A 141 -7.34 -6.18 8.68
CA PHE A 141 -7.09 -7.55 9.10
C PHE A 141 -7.12 -7.72 10.63
N MET A 142 -6.59 -6.76 11.40
CA MET A 142 -6.68 -6.77 12.86
C MET A 142 -8.14 -6.78 13.35
N VAL A 143 -9.00 -5.97 12.73
CA VAL A 143 -10.44 -5.90 13.05
C VAL A 143 -11.14 -7.22 12.69
N LEU A 144 -10.94 -7.75 11.49
CA LEU A 144 -11.54 -9.01 11.04
C LEU A 144 -11.10 -10.23 11.88
N ARG A 145 -9.89 -10.17 12.45
CA ARG A 145 -9.36 -11.22 13.35
C ARG A 145 -9.75 -11.02 14.81
N LYS A 146 -10.49 -9.97 15.15
CA LYS A 146 -10.79 -9.56 16.54
C LYS A 146 -9.54 -9.40 17.41
N LYS A 147 -8.42 -9.01 16.80
CA LYS A 147 -7.13 -8.77 17.48
C LYS A 147 -6.97 -7.28 17.81
N THR A 148 -8.03 -6.63 18.27
CA THR A 148 -8.08 -5.17 18.48
C THR A 148 -7.22 -4.68 19.65
N ARG A 149 -6.75 -5.57 20.54
CA ARG A 149 -5.78 -5.23 21.60
C ARG A 149 -4.44 -4.71 21.04
N GLN A 150 -4.14 -5.01 19.78
CA GLN A 150 -2.95 -4.51 19.07
C GLN A 150 -3.18 -3.17 18.35
N VAL A 151 -4.40 -2.63 18.36
CA VAL A 151 -4.69 -1.29 17.84
C VAL A 151 -4.37 -0.29 18.95
N SER A 152 -3.10 0.11 19.05
CA SER A 152 -2.64 1.18 19.93
C SER A 152 -2.71 2.53 19.23
N PHE A 153 -3.11 3.56 19.95
CA PHE A 153 -3.02 4.97 19.54
C PHE A 153 -1.72 5.60 20.03
#